data_AF-A0ABD3HBT5-F1
#
_entry.id   AF-A0ABD3HBT5-F1
#
_cell.length_a   1.000
_cell.length_b   1.000
_cell.length_c   1.000
_cell.angle_alpha   90.00
_cell.angle_beta   90.00
_cell.angle_gamma   90.00
#
_symmetry.space_group_name_H-M   'P 1'
#
loop_
_entity.id
_entity.type
_entity.pdbx_description
1 polymer ?
#
loop_
_entity_poly.entity_id
_entity_poly.type
_entity_poly.pdbx_seq_one_letter_code
_entity_poly.pdbx_strand_id
1 'polypeptide(L)'
;MGVKTEAPRRLGVPPYHVAQWNVFTIIWDAFKLSLRSPLPLILFSLVLPSTIWSFFQVIQTLSIFSPGNVSLLSQHGEVQAPSMSFTILATLVIEAIVSVIVSSLVLGSVAYAAVSIHQGKSLTFSEVIRAVLPLWRKIFVTTLICRISTWVIAGVQLIVISAASAYIASSPDFMFPVMFVLLVIPIVNMILQTMIGIVNSVAASVSCFEEQNYGVAAFRRTKKLLHKKWRSAVGLFSLLLIPLIVILVPVKCVFNNQKLTPDQWFEWTPVLVIIFSVVIGSYIIEVQYICWALFYLACVADSDENSTIHRGDLLEAGI
;
A
#
# COMPACT_ATOMS: atom_id res chain seq x y z
N MET A 1 6.45 -21.29 25.09
CA MET A 1 7.02 -22.16 24.04
C MET A 1 7.60 -21.24 22.96
N GLY A 2 8.91 -20.96 23.04
CA GLY A 2 9.59 -20.14 22.04
C GLY A 2 9.81 -20.99 20.80
N VAL A 3 9.25 -20.57 19.66
CA VAL A 3 9.60 -21.14 18.36
C VAL A 3 11.03 -20.66 18.10
N LYS A 4 12.02 -21.55 18.23
CA LYS A 4 13.33 -21.30 17.65
C LYS A 4 13.09 -21.06 16.17
N THR A 5 13.25 -19.82 15.71
CA THR A 5 13.31 -19.47 14.29
C THR A 5 14.60 -20.03 13.73
N GLU A 6 14.63 -21.35 13.51
CA GLU A 6 15.60 -21.95 12.60
C GLU A 6 15.36 -21.32 11.23
N ALA A 7 16.38 -20.64 10.71
CA ALA A 7 16.34 -20.03 9.40
C ALA A 7 15.96 -21.13 8.37
N PRO A 8 14.83 -20.99 7.65
CA PRO A 8 14.30 -22.07 6.85
C PRO A 8 15.23 -22.37 5.66
N ARG A 9 15.93 -23.51 5.71
CA ARG A 9 16.44 -24.23 4.53
C ARG A 9 15.25 -25.00 3.92
N ARG A 10 14.91 -24.99 2.64
CA ARG A 10 15.18 -24.16 1.45
C ARG A 10 14.25 -24.72 0.36
N LEU A 11 13.75 -23.89 -0.55
CA LEU A 11 13.15 -24.29 -1.84
C LEU A 11 14.21 -24.85 -2.82
N GLY A 12 15.29 -25.46 -2.34
CA GLY A 12 16.49 -25.73 -3.12
C GLY A 12 17.27 -24.49 -3.57
N VAL A 13 16.70 -23.28 -3.47
CA VAL A 13 17.36 -22.02 -3.90
C VAL A 13 18.29 -21.50 -2.80
N PRO A 14 19.60 -21.37 -3.08
CA PRO A 14 20.55 -20.78 -2.15
C PRO A 14 20.30 -19.31 -1.81
N PRO A 15 20.62 -18.85 -0.58
CA PRO A 15 20.48 -17.46 -0.17
C PRO A 15 21.34 -16.53 -1.03
N TYR A 16 22.46 -17.01 -1.59
CA TYR A 16 23.23 -16.23 -2.56
C TYR A 16 22.44 -15.94 -3.84
N HIS A 17 21.58 -16.86 -4.30
CA HIS A 17 20.71 -16.62 -5.45
C HIS A 17 19.59 -15.63 -5.10
N VAL A 18 19.02 -15.72 -3.89
CA VAL A 18 17.97 -14.80 -3.42
C VAL A 18 18.52 -13.37 -3.23
N ALA A 19 19.77 -13.23 -2.77
CA ALA A 19 20.44 -11.94 -2.64
C ALA A 19 20.65 -11.25 -4.01
N GLN A 20 20.85 -12.02 -5.08
CA GLN A 20 21.07 -11.54 -6.44
C GLN A 20 19.78 -11.26 -7.23
N TRP A 21 18.61 -11.46 -6.62
CA TRP A 21 17.35 -11.18 -7.29
C TRP A 21 17.25 -9.73 -7.72
N ASN A 22 17.07 -9.53 -9.03
CA ASN A 22 16.74 -8.24 -9.58
C ASN A 22 15.22 -8.02 -9.55
N VAL A 23 14.79 -6.80 -9.87
CA VAL A 23 13.38 -6.40 -9.82
C VAL A 23 12.49 -7.28 -10.72
N PHE A 24 12.98 -7.68 -11.89
CA PHE A 24 12.22 -8.51 -12.83
C PHE A 24 12.04 -9.94 -12.32
N THR A 25 13.06 -10.54 -11.71
CA THR A 25 12.97 -11.85 -11.07
C THR A 25 11.91 -11.84 -9.98
N ILE A 26 11.91 -10.80 -9.12
CA ILE A 26 10.92 -10.65 -8.05
C ILE A 26 9.50 -10.57 -8.62
N ILE A 27 9.27 -9.74 -9.65
CA ILE A 27 7.95 -9.59 -10.27
C ILE A 27 7.49 -10.89 -10.91
N TRP A 28 8.38 -11.57 -11.63
CA TRP A 28 8.07 -12.82 -12.32
C TRP A 28 7.73 -13.95 -11.35
N ASP A 29 8.51 -14.09 -10.28
CA ASP A 29 8.24 -15.09 -9.25
C ASP A 29 7.00 -14.74 -8.44
N ALA A 30 6.73 -13.45 -8.20
CA ALA A 30 5.48 -13.02 -7.58
C ALA A 30 4.25 -13.39 -8.43
N PHE A 31 4.33 -13.23 -9.76
CA PHE A 31 3.27 -13.65 -10.68
C PHE A 31 3.07 -15.17 -10.69
N LYS A 32 4.15 -15.96 -10.61
CA LYS A 32 4.02 -17.42 -10.48
C LYS A 32 3.40 -17.82 -9.15
N LEU A 33 3.73 -17.11 -8.07
CA LEU A 33 3.22 -17.37 -6.74
C LEU A 33 1.74 -17.00 -6.64
N SER A 34 1.28 -15.89 -7.21
CA SER A 34 -0.13 -15.47 -7.16
C SER A 34 -1.08 -16.52 -7.75
N LEU A 35 -0.59 -17.37 -8.67
CA LEU A 35 -1.38 -18.47 -9.25
C LEU A 35 -1.40 -19.74 -8.39
N ARG A 36 -0.63 -19.81 -7.30
CA ARG A 36 -0.54 -20.99 -6.42
C ARG A 36 -1.45 -20.86 -5.21
N SER A 37 -2.10 -21.95 -4.85
CA SER A 37 -2.88 -22.03 -3.59
C SER A 37 -1.99 -21.71 -2.37
N PRO A 38 -2.47 -20.96 -1.36
CA PRO A 38 -3.83 -20.42 -1.21
C PRO A 38 -4.00 -18.96 -1.67
N LEU A 39 -3.06 -18.38 -2.43
CA LEU A 39 -3.08 -16.95 -2.81
C LEU A 39 -4.36 -16.55 -3.57
N PRO A 40 -4.83 -17.29 -4.60
CA PRO A 40 -6.11 -16.97 -5.23
C PRO A 40 -7.30 -16.90 -4.25
N LEU A 41 -7.31 -17.72 -3.19
CA LEU A 41 -8.36 -17.66 -2.17
C LEU A 41 -8.22 -16.39 -1.32
N ILE A 42 -6.99 -15.99 -0.97
CA ILE A 42 -6.72 -14.74 -0.26
C ILE A 42 -7.15 -13.54 -1.11
N LEU A 43 -6.89 -13.57 -2.42
CA LEU A 43 -7.37 -12.58 -3.38
C LEU A 43 -8.88 -12.41 -3.31
N PHE A 44 -9.65 -13.49 -3.46
CA PHE A 44 -11.11 -13.42 -3.51
C PHE A 44 -11.73 -13.14 -2.14
N SER A 45 -11.17 -13.66 -1.05
CA SER A 45 -11.76 -13.55 0.30
C SER A 45 -11.37 -12.29 1.06
N LEU A 46 -10.19 -11.71 0.81
CA LEU A 46 -9.68 -10.56 1.57
C LEU A 46 -9.35 -9.36 0.69
N VAL A 47 -8.60 -9.56 -0.40
CA VAL A 47 -8.12 -8.44 -1.23
C VAL A 47 -9.27 -7.81 -2.00
N LEU A 48 -10.10 -8.60 -2.69
CA LEU A 48 -11.20 -8.12 -3.52
C LEU A 48 -12.24 -7.33 -2.71
N PRO A 49 -12.74 -7.81 -1.55
CA PRO A 49 -13.62 -7.02 -0.70
C PRO A 49 -12.98 -5.71 -0.22
N SER A 50 -11.68 -5.73 0.12
CA SER A 50 -10.95 -4.53 0.52
C SER A 50 -10.87 -3.51 -0.62
N THR A 51 -10.62 -3.96 -1.85
CA THR A 51 -10.56 -3.09 -3.02
C THR A 51 -11.93 -2.53 -3.37
N ILE A 52 -12.98 -3.36 -3.34
CA ILE A 52 -14.37 -2.90 -3.53
C ILE A 52 -14.68 -1.79 -2.53
N TRP A 53 -14.39 -2.02 -1.25
CA TRP A 53 -14.58 -1.02 -0.19
C TRP A 53 -13.83 0.28 -0.52
N SER A 54 -12.54 0.22 -0.86
CA SER A 54 -11.76 1.41 -1.22
C SER A 54 -12.28 2.15 -2.47
N PHE A 55 -12.82 1.45 -3.45
CA PHE A 55 -13.47 2.10 -4.60
C PHE A 55 -14.74 2.84 -4.19
N PHE A 56 -15.59 2.25 -3.35
CA PHE A 56 -16.76 2.93 -2.79
C PHE A 56 -16.37 4.19 -1.99
N GLN A 57 -15.31 4.13 -1.21
CA GLN A 57 -14.77 5.27 -0.47
C GLN A 57 -14.37 6.43 -1.39
N VAL A 58 -13.64 6.13 -2.46
CA VAL A 58 -13.22 7.14 -3.44
C VAL A 58 -14.44 7.80 -4.09
N ILE A 59 -15.45 7.00 -4.47
CA ILE A 59 -16.69 7.51 -5.07
C ILE A 59 -17.45 8.41 -4.08
N GLN A 60 -17.61 7.99 -2.83
CA GLN A 60 -18.26 8.79 -1.78
C GLN A 60 -17.50 10.09 -1.48
N THR A 61 -16.17 10.04 -1.43
CA THR A 61 -15.35 11.23 -1.20
C THR A 61 -15.51 12.22 -2.36
N LEU A 62 -15.45 11.73 -3.61
CA LEU A 62 -15.62 12.56 -4.81
C LEU A 62 -17.03 13.18 -4.89
N SER A 63 -18.07 12.49 -4.42
CA SER A 63 -19.44 13.04 -4.44
C SER A 63 -19.64 14.15 -3.40
N ILE A 64 -18.98 14.08 -2.24
CA ILE A 64 -18.97 15.15 -1.24
C ILE A 64 -18.34 16.43 -1.81
N PHE A 65 -17.26 16.30 -2.60
CA PHE A 65 -16.55 17.44 -3.20
C PHE A 65 -17.09 17.85 -4.58
N SER A 66 -18.24 17.31 -5.02
CA SER A 66 -18.82 17.65 -6.31
C SER A 66 -19.26 19.14 -6.34
N PRO A 67 -18.94 19.89 -7.42
CA PRO A 67 -19.21 21.33 -7.51
C PRO A 67 -20.67 21.71 -7.24
N GLY A 68 -21.63 20.84 -7.57
CA GLY A 68 -23.06 21.06 -7.33
C GLY A 68 -23.47 21.09 -5.85
N ASN A 69 -22.74 20.40 -4.97
CA ASN A 69 -22.96 20.44 -3.53
C ASN A 69 -22.30 21.66 -2.88
N VAL A 70 -21.19 22.13 -3.47
CA VAL A 70 -20.43 23.31 -2.99
C VAL A 70 -21.15 24.63 -3.35
N SER A 71 -21.81 24.69 -4.51
CA SER A 71 -22.56 25.88 -4.93
C SER A 71 -23.89 26.09 -4.18
N LEU A 72 -24.52 25.03 -3.67
CA LEU A 72 -25.68 25.12 -2.76
C LEU A 72 -25.31 25.73 -1.40
N LEU A 73 -24.11 25.42 -0.89
CA LEU A 73 -23.55 26.02 0.33
C LEU A 73 -23.19 27.50 0.16
N SER A 74 -22.93 27.96 -1.06
CA SER A 74 -22.57 29.35 -1.35
C SER A 74 -23.77 30.27 -1.61
N GLN A 75 -24.95 29.73 -1.94
CA GLN A 75 -26.15 30.54 -2.26
C GLN A 75 -26.99 30.95 -1.05
N HIS A 76 -26.83 30.28 0.10
CA HIS A 76 -27.42 30.73 1.36
C HIS A 76 -26.36 31.55 2.12
N GLY A 77 -26.42 32.87 2.01
CA GLY A 77 -25.46 33.84 2.56
C GLY A 77 -25.33 33.90 4.10
N GLU A 78 -25.66 32.83 4.82
CA GLU A 78 -25.21 32.65 6.19
C GLU A 78 -23.91 31.85 6.17
N VAL A 79 -22.83 32.47 6.64
CA VAL A 79 -21.60 31.76 7.02
C VAL A 79 -21.89 30.95 8.29
N GLN A 80 -22.78 29.96 8.20
CA GLN A 80 -22.60 28.76 9.01
C GLN A 80 -21.39 28.08 8.39
N ALA A 81 -20.22 28.30 9.02
CA ALA A 81 -19.12 27.36 8.89
C ALA A 81 -19.76 25.98 8.97
N PRO A 82 -19.69 25.15 7.92
CA PRO A 82 -20.43 23.90 7.89
C PRO A 82 -20.03 23.21 9.18
N SER A 83 -20.99 23.05 10.10
CA SER A 83 -20.79 22.20 11.25
C SER A 83 -20.56 20.86 10.58
N MET A 84 -19.28 20.52 10.38
CA MET A 84 -18.86 19.28 9.78
C MET A 84 -19.48 18.26 10.69
N SER A 85 -20.64 17.75 10.28
CA SER A 85 -21.59 17.23 11.24
C SER A 85 -20.88 16.12 11.97
N PHE A 86 -21.05 16.02 13.30
CA PHE A 86 -20.38 15.00 14.09
C PHE A 86 -20.46 13.62 13.43
N THR A 87 -21.56 13.36 12.72
CA THR A 87 -21.79 12.25 11.79
C THR A 87 -20.72 12.08 10.70
N ILE A 88 -20.39 13.10 9.90
CA ILE A 88 -19.36 13.02 8.84
C ILE A 88 -17.99 12.70 9.44
N LEU A 89 -17.62 13.38 10.53
CA LEU A 89 -16.35 13.12 11.21
C LEU A 89 -16.30 11.70 11.78
N ALA A 90 -17.37 11.24 12.43
CA ALA A 90 -17.47 9.89 12.95
C ALA A 90 -17.39 8.84 11.84
N THR A 91 -18.04 9.07 10.69
CA THR A 91 -17.95 8.18 9.52
C THR A 91 -16.53 8.07 9.01
N LEU A 92 -15.82 9.19 8.82
CA LEU A 92 -14.42 9.19 8.37
C LEU A 92 -13.48 8.47 9.34
N VAL A 93 -13.70 8.61 10.66
CA VAL A 93 -12.90 7.94 11.68
C VAL A 93 -13.15 6.42 11.69
N ILE A 94 -14.41 5.99 11.64
CA ILE A 94 -14.76 4.57 11.56
C ILE A 94 -14.17 3.96 10.30
N GLU A 95 -14.31 4.65 9.18
CA GLU A 95 -13.77 4.27 7.89
C GLU A 95 -12.25 4.09 7.93
N ALA A 96 -11.54 5.05 8.51
CA ALA A 96 -10.11 5.00 8.76
C ALA A 96 -9.70 3.74 9.56
N ILE A 97 -10.43 3.43 10.63
CA ILE A 97 -10.16 2.26 11.49
C ILE A 97 -10.40 0.95 10.71
N VAL A 98 -11.54 0.84 10.03
CA VAL A 98 -11.88 -0.35 9.22
C VAL A 98 -10.84 -0.57 8.12
N SER A 99 -10.40 0.50 7.45
CA SER A 99 -9.36 0.44 6.42
C SER A 99 -8.04 -0.12 6.97
N VAL A 100 -7.61 0.32 8.16
CA VAL A 100 -6.39 -0.17 8.82
C VAL A 100 -6.52 -1.66 9.15
N ILE A 101 -7.64 -2.07 9.75
CA ILE A 101 -7.94 -3.46 10.09
C ILE A 101 -7.83 -4.31 8.82
N VAL A 102 -8.66 -4.04 7.81
CA VAL A 102 -8.70 -4.87 6.60
C VAL A 102 -7.34 -4.90 5.90
N SER A 103 -6.66 -3.76 5.77
CA SER A 103 -5.32 -3.69 5.17
C SER A 103 -4.31 -4.57 5.91
N SER A 104 -4.35 -4.60 7.25
CA SER A 104 -3.44 -5.43 8.05
C SER A 104 -3.72 -6.94 7.89
N LEU A 105 -4.98 -7.36 7.70
CA LEU A 105 -5.34 -8.77 7.43
C LEU A 105 -4.77 -9.20 6.10
N VAL A 106 -5.03 -8.41 5.07
CA VAL A 106 -4.61 -8.68 3.71
C VAL A 106 -3.09 -8.78 3.65
N LEU A 107 -2.40 -7.78 4.18
CA LEU A 107 -0.95 -7.68 4.11
C LEU A 107 -0.25 -8.83 4.85
N GLY A 108 -0.73 -9.17 6.05
CA GLY A 108 -0.22 -10.30 6.82
C GLY A 108 -0.47 -11.64 6.14
N SER A 109 -1.67 -11.85 5.61
CA SER A 109 -2.05 -13.10 4.94
C SER A 109 -1.26 -13.34 3.65
N VAL A 110 -1.16 -12.31 2.80
CA VAL A 110 -0.39 -12.41 1.54
C VAL A 110 1.10 -12.60 1.83
N ALA A 111 1.68 -11.82 2.75
CA ALA A 111 3.10 -11.96 3.10
C ALA A 111 3.41 -13.36 3.65
N TYR A 112 2.63 -13.83 4.63
CA TYR A 112 2.82 -15.16 5.24
C TYR A 112 2.67 -16.28 4.22
N ALA A 113 1.63 -16.24 3.37
CA ALA A 113 1.41 -17.23 2.33
C ALA A 113 2.55 -17.20 1.30
N ALA A 114 2.90 -16.03 0.77
CA ALA A 114 3.97 -15.87 -0.22
C ALA A 114 5.31 -16.46 0.26
N VAL A 115 5.73 -16.11 1.47
CA VAL A 115 6.99 -16.59 2.04
C VAL A 115 6.93 -18.09 2.34
N SER A 116 5.80 -18.60 2.82
CA SER A 116 5.66 -20.03 3.13
C SER A 116 5.62 -20.91 1.88
N ILE A 117 4.92 -20.49 0.83
CA ILE A 117 4.94 -21.17 -0.48
C ILE A 117 6.34 -21.08 -1.08
N HIS A 118 7.02 -19.93 -0.93
CA HIS A 118 8.42 -19.78 -1.30
C HIS A 118 9.38 -20.62 -0.42
N GLN A 119 8.94 -21.14 0.72
CA GLN A 119 9.70 -22.12 1.50
C GLN A 119 9.36 -23.57 1.10
N GLY A 120 8.48 -23.77 0.11
CA GLY A 120 8.04 -25.08 -0.34
C GLY A 120 6.96 -25.70 0.55
N LYS A 121 6.36 -24.94 1.46
CA LYS A 121 5.26 -25.41 2.31
C LYS A 121 3.96 -25.35 1.52
N SER A 122 3.22 -26.45 1.47
CA SER A 122 1.81 -26.45 1.06
C SER A 122 0.98 -25.89 2.22
N LEU A 123 0.22 -24.83 1.97
CA LEU A 123 -0.66 -24.23 2.96
C LEU A 123 -2.10 -24.22 2.48
N THR A 124 -3.02 -24.42 3.41
CA THR A 124 -4.44 -24.14 3.24
C THR A 124 -4.76 -22.71 3.68
N PHE A 125 -5.88 -22.16 3.20
CA PHE A 125 -6.33 -20.83 3.63
C PHE A 125 -6.55 -20.73 5.15
N SER A 126 -7.12 -21.78 5.76
CA SER A 126 -7.36 -21.84 7.20
C SER A 126 -6.06 -21.75 8.01
N GLU A 127 -5.00 -22.43 7.55
CA GLU A 127 -3.68 -22.36 8.20
C GLU A 127 -3.06 -20.97 8.10
N VAL A 128 -3.23 -20.28 6.96
CA VAL A 128 -2.76 -18.89 6.81
C VAL A 128 -3.45 -17.98 7.82
N ILE A 129 -4.79 -18.00 7.88
CA ILE A 129 -5.54 -17.14 8.80
C ILE A 129 -5.16 -17.44 10.26
N ARG A 130 -5.05 -18.72 10.63
CA ARG A 130 -4.67 -19.13 11.98
C ARG A 130 -3.26 -18.68 12.35
N ALA A 131 -2.32 -18.67 11.40
CA ALA A 131 -0.96 -18.20 11.61
C ALA A 131 -0.87 -16.66 11.68
N VAL A 132 -1.72 -15.95 10.95
CA VAL A 132 -1.74 -14.48 10.91
C VAL A 132 -2.39 -13.88 12.16
N LEU A 133 -3.40 -14.55 12.74
CA LEU A 133 -4.11 -14.07 13.92
C LEU A 133 -3.21 -13.66 15.11
N PRO A 134 -2.18 -14.45 15.53
CA PRO A 134 -1.26 -14.02 16.58
C PRO A 134 -0.31 -12.89 16.15
N LEU A 135 -0.03 -12.77 14.84
CA LEU A 135 0.80 -11.69 14.27
C LEU A 135 0.03 -10.38 14.10
N TRP A 136 -1.30 -10.44 14.18
CA TRP A 136 -2.22 -9.33 13.96
C TRP A 136 -1.80 -8.05 14.67
N ARG A 137 -1.55 -8.11 15.98
CA ARG A 137 -1.19 -6.93 16.78
C ARG A 137 0.06 -6.24 16.23
N LYS A 138 1.05 -7.02 15.78
CA LYS A 138 2.32 -6.48 15.25
C LYS A 138 2.09 -5.76 13.93
N ILE A 139 1.38 -6.41 13.01
CA ILE A 139 1.08 -5.88 11.67
C ILE A 139 0.14 -4.68 11.76
N PHE A 140 -0.86 -4.72 12.65
CA PHE A 140 -1.78 -3.64 12.91
C PHE A 140 -1.06 -2.37 13.38
N VAL A 141 -0.16 -2.48 14.36
CA VAL A 141 0.60 -1.32 14.87
C VAL A 141 1.47 -0.69 13.77
N THR A 142 2.17 -1.51 12.98
CA THR A 142 3.00 -1.02 11.87
C THR A 142 2.15 -0.34 10.79
N THR A 143 1.03 -0.96 10.41
CA THR A 143 0.09 -0.42 9.42
C THR A 143 -0.54 0.88 9.90
N LEU A 144 -0.92 0.96 11.18
CA LEU A 144 -1.50 2.15 11.79
C LEU A 144 -0.53 3.34 11.75
N ILE A 145 0.74 3.13 12.14
CA ILE A 145 1.77 4.18 12.08
C ILE A 145 1.94 4.68 10.65
N CYS A 146 1.95 3.78 9.66
CA CYS A 146 2.02 4.19 8.25
C CYS A 146 0.80 5.01 7.84
N ARG A 147 -0.42 4.55 8.15
CA ARG A 147 -1.66 5.23 7.77
C ARG A 147 -1.73 6.64 8.37
N ILE A 148 -1.38 6.78 9.65
CA ILE A 148 -1.25 8.08 10.32
C ILE A 148 -0.24 8.96 9.59
N SER A 149 0.94 8.42 9.24
CA SER A 149 1.98 9.18 8.54
C SER A 149 1.49 9.68 7.17
N THR A 150 0.82 8.82 6.40
CA THR A 150 0.22 9.18 5.10
C THR A 150 -0.86 10.25 5.25
N TRP A 151 -1.74 10.14 6.27
CA TRP A 151 -2.78 11.14 6.53
C TRP A 151 -2.22 12.48 6.97
N VAL A 152 -1.18 12.50 7.82
CA VAL A 152 -0.52 13.74 8.23
C VAL A 152 0.05 14.46 7.00
N ILE A 153 0.72 13.72 6.12
CA ILE A 153 1.30 14.29 4.89
C ILE A 153 0.22 14.81 3.95
N ALA A 154 -0.85 14.04 3.74
CA ALA A 154 -1.98 14.47 2.92
C ALA A 154 -2.68 15.70 3.51
N GLY A 155 -2.85 15.75 4.83
CA GLY A 155 -3.44 16.88 5.55
C GLY A 155 -2.60 18.15 5.42
N VAL A 156 -1.27 18.04 5.61
CA VAL A 156 -0.34 19.17 5.38
C VAL A 156 -0.43 19.65 3.94
N GLN A 157 -0.47 18.75 2.96
CA GLN A 157 -0.62 19.14 1.56
C GLN A 157 -1.93 19.90 1.30
N LEU A 158 -3.05 19.41 1.86
CA LEU A 158 -4.34 20.06 1.68
C LEU A 158 -4.36 21.46 2.30
N ILE A 159 -3.80 21.63 3.50
CA ILE A 159 -3.66 22.94 4.17
C ILE A 159 -2.85 23.90 3.29
N VAL A 160 -1.71 23.44 2.77
CA VAL A 160 -0.84 24.30 1.96
C VAL A 160 -1.49 24.69 0.63
N ILE A 161 -2.13 23.75 -0.07
CA ILE A 161 -2.87 24.06 -1.31
C ILE A 161 -3.99 25.07 -1.04
N SER A 162 -4.74 24.91 0.07
CA SER A 162 -5.84 25.80 0.43
C SER A 162 -5.35 27.19 0.83
N ALA A 163 -4.24 27.28 1.56
CA ALA A 163 -3.62 28.56 1.91
C ALA A 163 -3.08 29.29 0.67
N ALA A 164 -2.44 28.55 -0.25
CA ALA A 164 -1.92 29.10 -1.48
C ALA A 164 -3.04 29.58 -2.44
N SER A 165 -4.15 28.84 -2.56
CA SER A 165 -5.29 29.28 -3.37
C SER A 165 -5.96 30.52 -2.79
N ALA A 166 -6.14 30.59 -1.46
CA ALA A 166 -6.67 31.76 -0.78
C ALA A 166 -5.77 33.00 -0.96
N TYR A 167 -4.45 32.81 -0.94
CA TYR A 167 -3.48 33.88 -1.17
C TYR A 167 -3.47 34.37 -2.63
N ILE A 168 -3.56 33.47 -3.62
CA ILE A 168 -3.71 33.87 -5.03
C ILE A 168 -4.98 34.70 -5.23
N ALA A 169 -6.08 34.32 -4.58
CA ALA A 169 -7.35 35.04 -4.68
C ALA A 169 -7.29 36.46 -4.10
N SER A 170 -6.48 36.70 -3.05
CA SER A 170 -6.35 38.00 -2.40
C SER A 170 -5.21 38.87 -2.94
N SER A 171 -4.24 38.30 -3.65
CA SER A 171 -3.05 39.00 -4.14
C SER A 171 -2.57 38.44 -5.49
N PRO A 172 -3.28 38.76 -6.60
CA PRO A 172 -2.99 38.20 -7.92
C PRO A 172 -1.60 38.58 -8.47
N ASP A 173 -1.00 39.67 -7.99
CA ASP A 173 0.34 40.11 -8.40
C ASP A 173 1.45 39.09 -8.03
N PHE A 174 1.19 38.23 -7.05
CA PHE A 174 2.10 37.16 -6.62
C PHE A 174 1.75 35.79 -7.21
N MET A 175 0.88 35.73 -8.23
CA MET A 175 0.42 34.47 -8.84
C MET A 175 1.60 33.61 -9.34
N PHE A 176 2.58 34.19 -10.03
CA PHE A 176 3.71 33.44 -10.59
C PHE A 176 4.59 32.76 -9.52
N PRO A 177 5.09 33.46 -8.49
CA PRO A 177 5.81 32.84 -7.38
C PRO A 177 4.99 31.76 -6.66
N VAL A 178 3.71 32.00 -6.44
CA VAL A 178 2.84 31.05 -5.72
C VAL A 178 2.54 29.81 -6.56
N MET A 179 2.36 29.96 -7.88
CA MET A 179 2.24 28.84 -8.82
C MET A 179 3.49 27.97 -8.84
N PHE A 180 4.68 28.57 -8.76
CA PHE A 180 5.94 27.81 -8.65
C PHE A 180 5.99 27.00 -7.35
N VAL A 181 5.61 27.60 -6.21
CA VAL A 181 5.51 26.88 -4.92
C VAL A 181 4.48 25.75 -5.00
N LEU A 182 3.34 26.01 -5.62
CA LEU A 182 2.29 25.00 -5.88
C LEU A 182 2.75 23.88 -6.81
N LEU A 183 3.78 24.07 -7.63
CA LEU A 183 4.38 23.02 -8.45
C LEU A 183 5.40 22.19 -7.65
N VAL A 184 6.26 22.84 -6.85
CA VAL A 184 7.33 22.17 -6.10
C VAL A 184 6.78 21.30 -4.98
N ILE A 185 5.76 21.76 -4.26
CA ILE A 185 5.22 21.05 -3.09
C ILE A 185 4.64 19.67 -3.44
N PRO A 186 3.82 19.51 -4.49
CA PRO A 186 3.36 18.19 -4.94
C PRO A 186 4.51 17.26 -5.33
N ILE A 187 5.58 17.77 -5.94
CA ILE A 187 6.76 16.96 -6.32
C ILE A 187 7.46 16.43 -5.06
N VAL A 188 7.77 17.31 -4.11
CA VAL A 188 8.37 16.92 -2.82
C VAL A 188 7.47 15.92 -2.10
N ASN A 189 6.17 16.18 -2.10
CA ASN A 189 5.21 15.30 -1.47
C ASN A 189 5.15 13.92 -2.14
N MET A 190 5.17 13.86 -3.47
CA MET A 190 5.21 12.61 -4.22
C MET A 190 6.46 11.79 -3.87
N ILE A 191 7.62 12.45 -3.72
CA ILE A 191 8.86 11.81 -3.28
C ILE A 191 8.71 11.26 -1.85
N LEU A 192 8.18 12.06 -0.92
CA LEU A 192 7.97 11.63 0.48
C LEU A 192 7.01 10.45 0.58
N GLN A 193 5.87 10.52 -0.12
CA GLN A 193 4.88 9.43 -0.19
C GLN A 193 5.48 8.16 -0.79
N THR A 194 6.31 8.30 -1.83
CA THR A 194 7.03 7.16 -2.43
C THR A 194 7.98 6.52 -1.42
N MET A 195 8.80 7.32 -0.74
CA MET A 195 9.75 6.83 0.26
C MET A 195 9.02 6.12 1.41
N ILE A 196 7.94 6.72 1.92
CA ILE A 196 7.13 6.13 2.99
C ILE A 196 6.43 4.86 2.51
N GLY A 197 5.90 4.85 1.29
CA GLY A 197 5.29 3.69 0.67
C GLY A 197 6.25 2.50 0.59
N ILE A 198 7.47 2.73 0.09
CA ILE A 198 8.53 1.72 0.03
C ILE A 198 8.87 1.18 1.42
N VAL A 199 9.15 2.07 2.38
CA VAL A 199 9.54 1.66 3.73
C VAL A 199 8.39 0.92 4.41
N ASN A 200 7.15 1.36 4.23
CA ASN A 200 5.99 0.68 4.81
C ASN A 200 5.81 -0.73 4.26
N SER A 201 5.90 -0.91 2.95
CA SER A 201 5.72 -2.21 2.32
C SER A 201 6.73 -3.24 2.83
N VAL A 202 7.99 -2.84 3.04
CA VAL A 202 9.01 -3.72 3.64
C VAL A 202 8.84 -3.87 5.14
N ALA A 203 8.47 -2.80 5.87
CA ALA A 203 8.25 -2.83 7.32
C ALA A 203 7.11 -3.76 7.73
N ALA A 204 6.09 -3.89 6.87
CA ALA A 204 5.02 -4.85 7.07
C ALA A 204 5.53 -6.30 7.01
N SER A 205 6.39 -6.63 6.04
CA SER A 205 7.04 -7.94 5.98
C SER A 205 7.95 -8.17 7.18
N VAL A 206 8.76 -7.18 7.58
CA VAL A 206 9.58 -7.25 8.81
C VAL A 206 8.70 -7.56 10.03
N SER A 207 7.58 -6.86 10.19
CA SER A 207 6.66 -7.06 11.33
C SER A 207 5.99 -8.45 11.33
N CYS A 208 5.85 -9.06 10.15
CA CYS A 208 5.28 -10.39 9.99
C CYS A 208 6.29 -11.50 10.36
N PHE A 209 7.58 -11.30 10.09
CA PHE A 209 8.59 -12.37 10.18
C PHE A 209 9.63 -12.18 11.28
N GLU A 210 9.87 -10.97 11.75
CA GLU A 210 10.85 -10.68 12.80
C GLU A 210 10.12 -10.44 14.13
N GLU A 211 10.30 -11.34 15.10
CA GLU A 211 9.49 -11.34 16.33
C GLU A 211 9.58 -10.05 17.14
N GLN A 212 10.77 -9.45 17.19
CA GLN A 212 11.10 -8.29 18.02
C GLN A 212 10.95 -6.95 17.28
N ASN A 213 10.72 -6.97 15.96
CA ASN A 213 10.73 -5.76 15.13
C ASN A 213 9.33 -5.46 14.60
N TYR A 214 8.53 -4.72 15.36
CA TYR A 214 7.22 -4.20 14.95
C TYR A 214 7.08 -2.70 15.27
N GLY A 215 6.11 -2.02 14.66
CA GLY A 215 5.92 -0.57 14.79
C GLY A 215 7.18 0.20 14.38
N VAL A 216 7.60 1.18 15.20
CA VAL A 216 8.80 2.01 14.92
C VAL A 216 10.08 1.16 14.77
N ALA A 217 10.20 0.04 15.49
CA ALA A 217 11.34 -0.85 15.35
C ALA A 217 11.41 -1.49 13.95
N ALA A 218 10.26 -1.86 13.38
CA ALA A 218 10.18 -2.37 12.01
C ALA A 218 10.63 -1.33 10.97
N PHE A 219 10.27 -0.05 11.15
CA PHE A 219 10.74 1.03 10.28
C PHE A 219 12.25 1.22 10.37
N ARG A 220 12.83 1.18 11.58
CA ARG A 220 14.29 1.26 11.78
C ARG A 220 15.01 0.09 11.13
N ARG A 221 14.50 -1.14 11.32
CA ARG A 221 15.03 -2.35 10.70
C ARG A 221 14.97 -2.26 9.18
N THR A 222 13.83 -1.83 8.64
CA THR A 222 13.63 -1.64 7.20
C THR A 222 14.61 -0.65 6.61
N LYS A 223 14.85 0.49 7.28
CA LYS A 223 15.84 1.47 6.82
C LYS A 223 17.24 0.87 6.70
N LYS A 224 17.63 -0.01 7.65
CA LYS A 224 18.91 -0.74 7.58
C LYS A 224 18.93 -1.71 6.39
N LEU A 225 17.88 -2.51 6.22
CA LEU A 225 17.74 -3.48 5.12
C LEU A 225 17.77 -2.81 3.74
N LEU A 226 17.15 -1.64 3.59
CA LEU A 226 17.07 -0.90 2.33
C LEU A 226 18.37 -0.20 1.95
N HIS A 227 19.32 0.00 2.88
CA HIS A 227 20.49 0.87 2.65
C HIS A 227 21.27 0.52 1.38
N LYS A 228 21.43 -0.77 1.05
CA LYS A 228 22.13 -1.25 -0.14
C LYS A 228 21.23 -1.48 -1.37
N LYS A 229 19.89 -1.49 -1.20
CA LYS A 229 18.91 -1.88 -2.24
C LYS A 229 17.89 -0.79 -2.58
N TRP A 230 18.12 0.46 -2.19
CA TRP A 230 17.22 1.59 -2.48
C TRP A 230 16.88 1.73 -3.97
N ARG A 231 17.85 1.58 -4.86
CA ARG A 231 17.60 1.66 -6.32
C ARG A 231 16.63 0.59 -6.79
N SER A 232 16.81 -0.66 -6.33
CA SER A 232 15.90 -1.76 -6.63
C SER A 232 14.52 -1.54 -6.02
N ALA A 233 14.44 -0.99 -4.80
CA ALA A 233 13.17 -0.68 -4.15
C ALA A 233 12.37 0.39 -4.91
N VAL A 234 13.03 1.46 -5.35
CA VAL A 234 12.42 2.51 -6.18
C VAL A 234 12.00 1.93 -7.54
N GLY A 235 12.86 1.16 -8.21
CA GLY A 235 12.53 0.52 -9.48
C GLY A 235 11.33 -0.42 -9.36
N LEU A 236 11.27 -1.23 -8.30
CA LEU A 236 10.13 -2.10 -8.01
C LEU A 236 8.86 -1.29 -7.75
N PHE A 237 8.94 -0.24 -6.93
CA PHE A 237 7.79 0.63 -6.67
C PHE A 237 7.26 1.29 -7.95
N SER A 238 8.14 1.85 -8.78
CA SER A 238 7.74 2.48 -10.05
C SER A 238 7.08 1.48 -11.02
N LEU A 239 7.66 0.30 -11.19
CA LEU A 239 7.10 -0.74 -12.08
C LEU A 239 5.75 -1.25 -11.58
N LEU A 240 5.56 -1.33 -10.27
CA LEU A 240 4.30 -1.76 -9.67
C LEU A 240 3.23 -0.67 -9.69
N LEU A 241 3.63 0.61 -9.64
CA LEU A 241 2.71 1.74 -9.61
C LEU A 241 2.08 2.02 -10.98
N ILE A 242 2.83 1.83 -12.08
CA ILE A 242 2.37 2.13 -13.45
C ILE A 242 1.06 1.39 -13.80
N PRO A 243 0.95 0.05 -13.64
CA PRO A 243 -0.29 -0.66 -13.92
C PRO A 243 -1.49 -0.15 -13.13
N LEU A 244 -1.27 0.23 -11.86
CA LEU A 244 -2.33 0.75 -11.00
C LEU A 244 -2.82 2.11 -11.49
N ILE A 245 -1.92 3.00 -11.92
CA ILE A 245 -2.27 4.29 -12.52
C ILE A 245 -3.05 4.08 -13.83
N VAL A 246 -2.58 3.18 -14.69
CA VAL A 246 -3.22 2.90 -15.99
C VAL A 246 -4.67 2.44 -15.82
N ILE A 247 -4.98 1.67 -14.78
CA ILE A 247 -6.36 1.23 -14.48
C ILE A 247 -7.22 2.36 -13.92
N LEU A 248 -6.64 3.27 -13.15
CA LEU A 248 -7.37 4.40 -12.56
C LEU A 248 -7.78 5.46 -13.60
N VAL A 249 -7.07 5.56 -14.74
CA VAL A 249 -7.37 6.56 -15.78
C VAL A 249 -8.75 6.34 -16.43
N PRO A 250 -9.09 5.15 -16.97
CA PRO A 250 -10.42 4.87 -17.51
C PRO A 250 -11.54 5.12 -16.51
N VAL A 251 -11.34 4.74 -15.24
CA VAL A 251 -12.31 4.95 -14.17
C VAL A 251 -12.60 6.45 -14.02
N LYS A 252 -11.56 7.28 -13.91
CA LYS A 252 -11.72 8.75 -13.84
C LYS A 252 -12.40 9.32 -15.08
N CYS A 253 -12.06 8.84 -16.28
CA CYS A 253 -12.70 9.30 -17.52
C CYS A 253 -14.20 8.98 -17.54
N VAL A 254 -14.60 7.80 -17.06
CA VAL A 254 -16.02 7.41 -16.96
C VAL A 254 -16.77 8.30 -15.98
N PHE A 255 -16.18 8.62 -14.81
CA PHE A 255 -16.84 9.49 -13.81
C PHE A 255 -16.88 10.97 -14.24
N ASN A 256 -15.84 11.49 -14.89
CA ASN A 256 -15.78 12.89 -15.29
C ASN A 256 -16.62 13.20 -16.55
N ASN A 257 -16.85 12.22 -17.42
CA ASN A 257 -17.61 12.39 -18.67
C ASN A 257 -19.13 12.13 -18.51
N GLN A 258 -19.67 12.13 -17.29
CA GLN A 258 -21.12 11.99 -17.04
C GLN A 258 -21.95 13.24 -17.44
N LYS A 259 -21.76 13.72 -18.67
CA LYS A 259 -22.86 14.26 -19.50
C LYS A 259 -23.30 13.14 -20.44
N LEU A 260 -23.75 12.02 -19.88
CA LEU A 260 -24.31 10.93 -20.67
C LEU A 260 -25.78 11.29 -20.94
N THR A 261 -26.04 11.76 -22.16
CA THR A 261 -27.39 11.95 -22.68
C THR A 261 -28.17 10.63 -22.60
N PRO A 262 -29.50 10.68 -22.34
CA PRO A 262 -30.29 9.51 -21.93
C PRO A 262 -30.55 8.47 -23.03
N ASP A 263 -30.03 8.69 -24.23
CA ASP A 263 -30.44 7.91 -25.38
C ASP A 263 -29.34 6.92 -25.80
N GLN A 264 -29.67 5.65 -25.59
CA GLN A 264 -29.26 4.50 -26.37
C GLN A 264 -27.88 3.88 -26.01
N TRP A 265 -27.98 2.69 -25.39
CA TRP A 265 -27.00 1.58 -25.39
C TRP A 265 -25.90 1.47 -24.32
N PHE A 266 -25.70 2.41 -23.39
CA PHE A 266 -24.51 2.36 -22.51
C PHE A 266 -24.74 2.49 -20.99
N GLU A 267 -25.90 2.08 -20.47
CA GLU A 267 -26.18 2.13 -19.01
C GLU A 267 -25.26 1.22 -18.17
N TRP A 268 -24.87 0.06 -18.71
CA TRP A 268 -24.05 -0.93 -17.98
C TRP A 268 -22.54 -0.76 -18.15
N THR A 269 -22.08 -0.06 -19.19
CA THR A 269 -20.64 0.03 -19.46
C THR A 269 -19.84 0.71 -18.35
N PRO A 270 -20.31 1.79 -17.71
CA PRO A 270 -19.65 2.34 -16.52
C PRO A 270 -19.50 1.30 -15.41
N VAL A 271 -20.55 0.51 -15.17
CA VAL A 271 -20.57 -0.54 -14.16
C VAL A 271 -19.57 -1.65 -14.51
N LEU A 272 -19.55 -2.11 -15.77
CA LEU A 272 -18.61 -3.11 -16.25
C LEU A 272 -17.15 -2.65 -16.17
N VAL A 273 -16.87 -1.39 -16.53
CA VAL A 273 -15.52 -0.80 -16.42
C VAL A 273 -15.08 -0.75 -14.96
N ILE A 274 -15.97 -0.37 -14.03
CA ILE A 274 -15.67 -0.35 -12.60
C ILE A 274 -15.39 -1.77 -12.09
N ILE A 275 -16.26 -2.75 -12.41
CA ILE A 275 -16.08 -4.15 -11.99
C ILE A 275 -14.75 -4.69 -12.50
N PHE A 276 -14.46 -4.50 -13.80
CA PHE A 276 -13.21 -4.93 -14.41
C PHE A 276 -11.99 -4.27 -13.73
N SER A 277 -12.06 -2.97 -13.47
CA SER A 277 -10.98 -2.22 -12.81
C SER A 277 -10.75 -2.69 -11.38
N VAL A 278 -11.82 -3.03 -10.64
CA VAL A 278 -11.74 -3.56 -9.28
C VAL A 278 -11.10 -4.94 -9.26
N VAL A 279 -11.49 -5.83 -10.18
CA VAL A 279 -10.94 -7.20 -10.25
C VAL A 279 -9.45 -7.16 -10.60
N ILE A 280 -9.07 -6.44 -11.66
CA ILE A 280 -7.66 -6.34 -12.07
C ILE A 280 -6.86 -5.55 -11.02
N GLY A 281 -7.42 -4.48 -10.47
CA GLY A 281 -6.79 -3.72 -9.39
C GLY A 281 -6.49 -4.59 -8.17
N SER A 282 -7.42 -5.46 -7.78
CA SER A 282 -7.23 -6.40 -6.68
C SER A 282 -6.10 -7.38 -6.97
N TYR A 283 -6.06 -7.93 -8.19
CA TYR A 283 -4.99 -8.84 -8.60
C TYR A 283 -3.61 -8.16 -8.55
N ILE A 284 -3.52 -6.92 -9.04
CA ILE A 284 -2.28 -6.15 -8.99
C ILE A 284 -1.87 -5.87 -7.55
N ILE A 285 -2.80 -5.48 -6.67
CA ILE A 285 -2.53 -5.23 -5.25
C ILE A 285 -1.97 -6.49 -4.57
N GLU A 286 -2.54 -7.66 -4.86
CA GLU A 286 -2.01 -8.93 -4.33
C GLU A 286 -0.57 -9.17 -4.83
N VAL A 287 -0.34 -9.08 -6.14
CA VAL A 287 1.00 -9.27 -6.73
C VAL A 287 2.00 -8.27 -6.14
N GLN A 288 1.58 -7.02 -5.88
CA GLN A 288 2.41 -6.02 -5.21
C GLN A 288 2.83 -6.49 -3.82
N TYR A 289 1.90 -7.00 -3.00
CA TYR A 289 2.24 -7.50 -1.66
C TYR A 289 3.17 -8.72 -1.71
N ILE A 290 2.98 -9.62 -2.67
CA ILE A 290 3.90 -10.75 -2.90
C ILE A 290 5.31 -10.23 -3.27
N CYS A 291 5.40 -9.28 -4.21
CA CYS A 291 6.66 -8.66 -4.61
C CYS A 291 7.40 -8.06 -3.41
N TRP A 292 6.71 -7.33 -2.54
CA TRP A 292 7.32 -6.73 -1.35
C TRP A 292 7.77 -7.76 -0.32
N ALA A 293 7.03 -8.86 -0.16
CA ALA A 293 7.45 -9.98 0.69
C ALA A 293 8.71 -10.68 0.15
N LEU A 294 8.79 -10.92 -1.16
CA LEU A 294 9.98 -11.46 -1.82
C LEU A 294 11.16 -10.49 -1.77
N PHE A 295 10.91 -9.19 -1.95
CA PHE A 295 11.92 -8.15 -1.85
C PHE A 295 12.49 -8.04 -0.42
N TYR A 296 11.66 -8.22 0.60
CA TYR A 296 12.11 -8.36 1.98
C TYR A 296 13.08 -9.55 2.13
N LEU A 297 12.75 -10.73 1.61
CA LEU A 297 13.65 -11.89 1.64
C LEU A 297 15.00 -11.59 0.94
N ALA A 298 14.95 -10.92 -0.21
CA ALA A 298 16.15 -10.49 -0.94
C ALA A 298 16.99 -9.48 -0.15
N CYS A 299 16.37 -8.58 0.62
CA CYS A 299 17.09 -7.65 1.49
C CYS A 299 17.73 -8.36 2.69
N VAL A 300 17.03 -9.30 3.31
CA VAL A 300 17.56 -10.08 4.44
C VAL A 300 18.73 -10.96 4.01
N ALA A 301 18.62 -11.61 2.84
CA ALA A 301 19.68 -12.45 2.28
C ALA A 301 20.97 -11.68 1.98
N ASP A 302 20.88 -10.39 1.65
CA ASP A 302 22.00 -9.50 1.34
C ASP A 302 22.52 -8.72 2.55
N SER A 303 21.88 -8.87 3.72
CA SER A 303 22.29 -8.15 4.93
C SER A 303 23.52 -8.81 5.58
N ASP A 304 24.51 -7.98 5.93
CA ASP A 304 25.80 -8.44 6.49
C ASP A 304 25.63 -9.26 7.79
N GLU A 305 24.51 -9.11 8.51
CA GLU A 305 24.20 -9.89 9.72
C GLU A 305 24.08 -11.41 9.46
N ASN A 306 23.58 -11.82 8.29
CA ASN A 306 23.55 -13.24 7.91
C ASN A 306 24.93 -13.77 7.51
N SER A 307 25.83 -12.89 7.07
CA SER A 307 27.22 -13.27 6.79
C SER A 307 28.02 -13.51 8.08
N THR A 308 27.71 -12.79 9.16
CA THR A 308 28.35 -12.99 10.48
C THR A 308 27.83 -14.21 11.23
N ILE A 309 26.54 -14.56 11.14
CA ILE A 309 26.00 -15.78 11.77
C ILE A 309 26.59 -17.03 11.08
N HIS A 310 26.66 -17.04 9.74
CA HIS A 310 27.32 -18.13 9.04
C HIS A 310 28.85 -18.18 9.24
N ARG A 311 29.52 -17.05 9.49
CA ARG A 311 30.96 -17.03 9.79
C ARG A 311 31.27 -17.45 11.23
N GLY A 312 30.40 -17.12 12.18
CA GLY A 312 30.48 -17.59 13.57
C GLY A 312 30.25 -19.10 13.68
N ASP A 313 29.22 -19.62 12.99
CA ASP A 313 28.94 -21.06 12.94
C ASP A 313 30.05 -21.85 12.21
N LEU A 314 30.76 -21.25 11.24
CA LEU A 314 31.89 -21.88 10.54
C LEU A 314 33.18 -21.87 11.38
N LEU A 315 33.41 -20.82 12.17
CA LEU A 315 34.53 -20.74 13.12
C LEU A 315 34.31 -21.62 14.36
N GLU A 316 33.06 -21.79 14.81
CA GLU A 316 32.70 -22.75 15.87
C GLU A 316 32.65 -24.21 15.37
N ALA A 317 32.43 -24.42 14.07
CA ALA A 317 32.49 -25.75 13.43
C ALA A 317 33.92 -26.20 13.04
N GLY A 318 34.96 -25.40 13.33
CA GLY A 318 36.35 -25.80 13.15
C GLY A 318 36.76 -26.07 11.70
N ILE A 319 36.45 -25.15 10.79
CA ILE A 319 37.08 -25.05 9.46
C ILE A 319 37.82 -23.72 9.36
#